data_AF-A0A5E4P1W3-F1
#
_entry.id   AF-A0A5E4P1W3-F1
#
_cell.length_a   1.000
_cell.length_b   1.000
_cell.length_c   1.000
_cell.angle_alpha   90.00
_cell.angle_beta   90.00
_cell.angle_gamma   90.00
#
_symmetry.space_group_name_H-M   'P 1'
#
loop_
_entity.id
_entity.type
_entity.pdbx_description
1 polymer ?
#
loop_
_entity_poly.entity_id
_entity_poly.type
_entity_poly.pdbx_seq_one_letter_code
_entity_poly.pdbx_strand_id
1 'polypeptide(L)'
;MIRALTEPLAFFLVPFALYACVMLAQLINPLLIDNWTRRVVVPLTLAGLLLAAGSLVILGVMAPRHTGGYVPAHEENGRIVPGHME
;
A
#
# COMPACT_ATOMS: atom_id res chain seq x y z
N MET A 1 10.91 4.78 -5.34
CA MET A 1 9.83 4.06 -6.05
C MET A 1 9.40 2.76 -5.38
N ILE A 2 10.28 2.09 -4.63
CA ILE A 2 9.92 0.83 -3.94
C ILE A 2 8.72 0.96 -2.98
N ARG A 3 8.57 2.13 -2.33
CA ARG A 3 7.44 2.44 -1.44
C ARG A 3 6.07 2.25 -2.09
N ALA A 4 5.93 2.70 -3.34
CA ALA A 4 4.68 2.59 -4.10
C ALA A 4 4.31 1.13 -4.45
N LEU A 5 5.28 0.21 -4.36
CA LEU A 5 5.05 -1.23 -4.53
C LEU A 5 4.87 -1.93 -3.17
N THR A 6 5.68 -1.58 -2.16
CA THR A 6 5.66 -2.26 -0.86
C THR A 6 4.37 -2.01 -0.08
N GLU A 7 3.82 -0.79 -0.13
CA GLU A 7 2.58 -0.47 0.60
C GLU A 7 1.39 -1.30 0.08
N PRO A 8 1.05 -1.29 -1.22
CA PRO A 8 -0.06 -2.11 -1.72
C PRO A 8 0.20 -3.61 -1.58
N LEU A 9 1.44 -4.06 -1.77
CA LEU A 9 1.80 -5.46 -1.60
C LEU A 9 1.63 -5.92 -0.16
N ALA A 10 1.99 -5.08 0.82
CA ALA A 10 1.77 -5.38 2.23
C ALA A 10 0.27 -5.58 2.51
N PHE A 11 -0.60 -4.65 2.05
CA PHE A 11 -2.05 -4.77 2.20
C PHE A 11 -2.62 -6.02 1.53
N PHE A 12 -2.12 -6.39 0.35
CA PHE A 12 -2.53 -7.60 -0.35
C PHE A 12 -2.20 -8.87 0.44
N LEU A 13 -1.05 -8.91 1.11
CA LEU A 13 -0.57 -10.08 1.85
C LEU A 13 -1.18 -10.22 3.25
N VAL A 14 -1.79 -9.18 3.81
CA VAL A 14 -2.46 -9.22 5.14
C VAL A 14 -3.38 -10.43 5.32
N PRO A 15 -4.37 -10.71 4.46
CA PRO A 15 -5.27 -11.85 4.65
C PRO A 15 -4.53 -13.19 4.63
N PHE A 16 -3.47 -13.33 3.82
CA PHE A 16 -2.65 -14.54 3.78
C PHE A 16 -1.85 -14.71 5.07
N ALA A 17 -1.25 -13.63 5.58
CA ALA A 17 -0.53 -13.63 6.85
C ALA A 17 -1.46 -13.98 8.02
N LEU A 18 -2.66 -13.41 8.07
CA LEU A 18 -3.68 -13.73 9.07
C LEU A 18 -4.06 -15.22 9.02
N TYR A 19 -4.30 -15.76 7.83
CA TYR A 19 -4.63 -17.18 7.67
C TYR A 19 -3.46 -18.09 8.11
N ALA A 20 -2.22 -17.75 7.75
CA ALA A 20 -1.05 -18.47 8.21
C ALA A 20 -0.90 -18.42 9.74
N CYS A 21 -1.18 -17.28 10.38
CA CYS A 21 -1.22 -17.17 11.84
C CYS A 21 -2.29 -18.08 12.46
N VAL A 22 -3.47 -18.19 11.85
CA VAL A 22 -4.53 -19.11 12.31
C VAL A 22 -4.06 -20.56 12.21
N MET A 23 -3.41 -20.96 11.11
CA MET A 23 -2.85 -22.31 10.98
C MET A 23 -1.80 -22.61 12.05
N LEU A 24 -0.90 -21.66 12.33
CA LEU A 24 0.10 -21.80 13.38
C LEU A 24 -0.55 -21.97 14.76
N ALA A 25 -1.62 -21.21 15.05
CA ALA A 25 -2.40 -21.36 16.28
C ALA A 25 -3.10 -22.73 16.37
N GLN A 26 -3.44 -23.33 15.23
CA GLN A 26 -4.02 -24.67 15.13
C GLN A 26 -2.96 -25.78 15.08
N LEU A 27 -1.67 -25.45 15.21
CA LEU A 27 -0.54 -26.38 15.08
C LEU A 27 -0.50 -27.09 13.72
N ILE A 28 -1.06 -26.45 12.68
CA ILE A 28 -1.01 -26.92 11.29
C ILE A 28 0.14 -26.20 10.59
N ASN A 29 0.99 -26.96 9.89
CA ASN A 29 2.13 -26.38 9.17
C ASN A 29 1.66 -25.53 7.97
N PRO A 30 1.86 -24.18 7.98
CA PRO A 30 1.47 -23.29 6.89
C PRO A 30 2.29 -23.45 5.62
N LEU A 31 3.42 -24.16 5.67
CA LEU A 31 4.28 -24.38 4.51
C LEU A 31 3.84 -25.58 3.65
N LEU A 32 2.88 -26.38 4.15
CA LEU A 32 2.31 -27.49 3.38
C LEU A 32 1.30 -26.97 2.35
N ILE A 33 1.54 -27.27 1.07
CA ILE A 33 0.72 -26.80 -0.05
C ILE A 33 -0.72 -27.33 0.01
N ASP A 34 -0.94 -28.49 0.63
CA ASP A 34 -2.26 -29.12 0.77
C ASP A 34 -3.25 -28.26 1.57
N ASN A 35 -2.73 -27.41 2.47
CA ASN A 35 -3.57 -26.49 3.25
C ASN A 35 -4.03 -25.27 2.43
N TRP A 36 -3.39 -25.00 1.30
CA TRP A 36 -3.69 -23.89 0.40
C TRP A 36 -4.64 -24.29 -0.73
N THR A 37 -5.78 -24.87 -0.37
CA THR A 37 -6.79 -25.28 -1.36
C THR A 37 -7.36 -24.07 -2.11
N ARG A 38 -7.86 -24.28 -3.33
CA ARG A 38 -8.52 -23.24 -4.14
C ARG A 38 -9.67 -22.55 -3.38
N ARG A 39 -10.39 -23.29 -2.54
CA ARG A 39 -11.49 -22.76 -1.73
C ARG A 39 -11.03 -21.72 -0.70
N VAL A 40 -9.78 -21.80 -0.26
CA VAL A 40 -9.16 -20.85 0.69
C VAL A 40 -8.42 -19.74 -0.06
N VAL A 41 -7.60 -20.09 -1.06
CA VAL A 41 -6.76 -19.11 -1.77
C VAL A 41 -7.57 -18.08 -2.54
N VAL A 42 -8.67 -18.49 -3.20
CA VAL A 42 -9.51 -17.59 -4.00
C VAL A 42 -10.09 -16.43 -3.17
N PRO A 43 -10.83 -16.67 -2.07
CA PRO A 43 -11.36 -15.57 -1.27
C PRO A 43 -10.26 -14.74 -0.59
N LEU A 44 -9.14 -15.33 -0.16
CA LEU A 44 -8.00 -14.57 0.38
C LEU A 44 -7.40 -13.63 -0.67
N THR A 45 -7.26 -14.09 -1.90
CA THR A 45 -6.76 -13.28 -3.03
C THR A 45 -7.71 -12.12 -3.31
N LEU A 46 -9.02 -12.38 -3.37
CA LEU A 46 -10.02 -11.33 -3.59
C LEU A 46 -10.05 -10.31 -2.45
N ALA A 47 -10.01 -10.77 -1.20
CA ALA A 47 -9.93 -9.90 -0.04
C ALA A 47 -8.66 -9.03 -0.05
N GLY A 48 -7.51 -9.64 -0.36
CA GLY A 48 -6.24 -8.94 -0.48
C GLY A 48 -6.26 -7.90 -1.60
N LEU A 49 -6.84 -8.23 -2.75
CA LEU A 49 -6.96 -7.31 -3.87
C LEU A 49 -7.85 -6.11 -3.52
N LEU A 50 -8.98 -6.34 -2.84
CA LEU A 50 -9.86 -5.28 -2.37
C LEU A 50 -9.18 -4.37 -1.35
N LEU A 51 -8.40 -4.93 -0.41
CA LEU A 51 -7.62 -4.15 0.55
C LEU A 51 -6.55 -3.31 -0.15
N ALA A 52 -5.81 -3.89 -1.08
CA ALA A 52 -4.78 -3.17 -1.83
C ALA A 52 -5.40 -2.04 -2.67
N ALA A 53 -6.45 -2.32 -3.45
CA ALA A 53 -7.15 -1.32 -4.25
C ALA A 53 -7.79 -0.23 -3.39
N GLY A 54 -8.45 -0.61 -2.29
CA GLY A 54 -9.04 0.32 -1.34
C GLY A 54 -7.99 1.22 -0.69
N SER A 55 -6.82 0.68 -0.33
CA SER A 55 -5.72 1.48 0.22
C SER A 55 -5.23 2.54 -0.78
N LEU A 56 -5.10 2.21 -2.06
CA LEU A 56 -4.72 3.15 -3.10
C LEU A 56 -5.74 4.27 -3.26
N VAL A 57 -7.04 3.93 -3.25
CA VAL A 57 -8.12 4.91 -3.34
C VAL A 57 -8.10 5.84 -2.12
N ILE A 58 -8.02 5.29 -0.91
CA ILE A 58 -8.02 6.08 0.33
C ILE A 58 -6.80 6.99 0.37
N LEU A 59 -5.60 6.46 0.15
CA LEU A 59 -4.36 7.23 0.17
C LEU A 59 -4.35 8.29 -0.94
N GLY A 60 -4.87 7.99 -2.13
CA GLY A 60 -4.97 8.96 -3.22
C GLY A 60 -5.98 10.07 -2.96
N VAL A 61 -7.10 9.76 -2.31
CA VAL A 61 -8.12 10.77 -1.94
C VAL A 61 -7.65 11.63 -0.77
N MET A 62 -6.96 11.04 0.21
CA MET A 62 -6.45 11.73 1.39
C MET A 62 -5.08 12.38 1.19
N ALA A 63 -4.44 12.17 0.04
CA ALA A 63 -3.16 12.78 -0.26
C ALA A 63 -3.26 14.32 -0.18
N PRO A 64 -2.30 14.98 0.50
CA PRO A 64 -2.23 16.43 0.49
C PRO A 64 -2.14 16.94 -0.95
N ARG A 65 -3.06 17.81 -1.34
CA ARG A 65 -3.00 18.53 -2.61
C ARG A 65 -2.46 19.92 -2.32
N HIS A 66 -1.29 20.25 -2.87
CA HIS A 66 -0.85 21.63 -2.96
C HIS A 66 -1.71 22.27 -4.05
N THR A 67 -2.66 23.11 -3.64
CA THR A 67 -3.63 23.76 -4.53
C THR A 67 -3.10 25.07 -5.12
N GLY A 68 -1.99 25.60 -4.63
CA GLY A 68 -1.36 26.79 -5.19
C GLY A 68 -0.55 26.48 -6.44
N GLY A 69 -0.29 27.55 -7.21
CA GLY A 69 0.56 27.48 -8.39
C GLY A 69 2.00 27.18 -8.00
N TYR A 70 2.72 26.50 -8.87
CA TYR A 70 4.17 26.39 -8.72
C TYR A 70 4.77 27.79 -8.83
N VAL A 71 5.38 28.27 -7.75
CA VAL A 71 6.16 29.50 -7.77
C VAL A 71 7.57 29.12 -8.23
N PRO A 72 8.02 29.55 -9.42
CA PRO A 72 9.34 29.23 -9.90
C PRO A 72 10.41 29.85 -9.00
N ALA A 73 11.59 29.23 -9.01
CA ALA A 73 12.75 29.81 -8.39
C ALA A 73 12.99 31.20 -8.98
N HIS A 74 13.05 32.20 -8.12
CA HIS A 74 13.27 33.59 -8.51
C HIS A 74 14.34 34.20 -7.62
N GLU A 75 14.96 35.24 -8.14
CA GLU A 75 15.94 36.02 -7.40
C GLU A 75 15.23 37.18 -6.70
N GLU A 76 15.43 37.31 -5.39
CA GLU A 76 14.95 38.43 -4.60
C GLU A 76 16.14 39.07 -3.87
N ASN A 77 16.45 40.32 -4.22
CA ASN A 77 17.55 41.10 -3.60
C ASN A 77 18.92 40.39 -3.59
N GLY A 78 19.33 39.74 -4.69
CA GLY A 78 20.63 39.05 -4.76
C GLY A 78 20.63 37.66 -4.12
N ARG A 79 19.51 37.17 -3.57
CA ARG A 79 19.37 35.79 -3.07
C ARG A 79 18.44 34.99 -3.98
N ILE A 80 18.86 33.78 -4.30
CA ILE A 80 18.02 32.82 -5.02
C ILE A 80 17.08 32.16 -4.02
N VAL A 81 15.79 32.42 -4.18
CA VAL A 81 14.72 31.74 -3.45
C VAL A 81 14.36 30.47 -4.23
N PRO A 82 14.40 29.27 -3.60
CA PRO A 82 14.01 28.05 -4.28
C PRO A 82 12.56 28.11 -4.77
N GLY A 83 12.22 27.32 -5.78
CA GLY A 83 10.82 27.17 -6.19
C GLY A 83 10.05 26.37 -5.14
N HIS A 84 8.85 26.81 -4.82
CA HIS A 84 7.98 26.15 -3.85
C HIS A 84 6.56 26.04 -4.41
N MET A 85 5.78 25.11 -3.86
CA MET A 85 4.35 25.02 -4.09
C MET A 85 3.66 25.78 -2.95
N GLU A 86 2.80 26.75 -3.27
CA GLU A 86 1.87 27.37 -2.31
C GLU A 86 0.58 26.55 -2.13
#